data_AF-A0A3Q0J604-F1
#
_entry.id   AF-A0A3Q0J604-F1
#
_cell.length_a   1.000
_cell.length_b   1.000
_cell.length_c   1.000
_cell.angle_alpha   90.00
_cell.angle_beta   90.00
_cell.angle_gamma   90.00
#
_symmetry.space_group_name_H-M   'P 1'
#
loop_
_entity.id
_entity.type
_entity.pdbx_description
1 polymer ?
#
loop_
_entity_poly.entity_id
_entity_poly.type
_entity_poly.pdbx_seq_one_letter_code
_entity_poly.pdbx_strand_id
1 'polypeptide(L)'
;MIKIIHFPLFFSASAHWPKGKPLPQQNFTVNYFKVNKMPTWTLNLYRIDFNPPEDIMGVKRGLLRDHKDKIGAYVFDGTMMFTPNTIIGKEMKLMSKKRDETPVELTIRHVRVLEYGDAQYTQLFNILIRQTLRALDLKLLGRNYFDPAAKEDIPQYRLEVWPGWDTSMRQMENDIMLCVELSHKVLRKETVLDAWEQCRNDKRKFEAQMTNSIVLTKYNNKTYRVDDIQYDVTPCSTFPMKGENVSYIDYYQKKYNETIRNRNQPMIVHKSKLRELRAGQSEIIYLVPELCYLTGLSDDMRADFRLMKPLGEITRVRPRERVAKFNVFRKRIENSEAKEVLKRWELALDTNLARVQGHILPPDSIIFSDPLKPFPVGPDANWTTPTRSSVFRAPNLERWCVLTTGFMMADTENFLQLINKAAQGMRFKVNRPNVVLLFKNVQKCSEMVTEKSKANKVIVKKNLASKGALTIATKVAIQLCCKIGGAPWSVAVPLKGLMVLGFDVTHDSDLKGSSYGALVASIDPQMSSWFSRVSPHRSGNELSNDIAVSVVHALHKYRERNNAVPVAILMYRDGVGEGQINQVIEHELDQIQKAIADLNMYEANKIP
;
A
#
# COMPACT_ATOMS: atom_id res chain seq x y z
N MET A 1 -14.53 25.65 19.44
CA MET A 1 -15.01 24.26 19.55
C MET A 1 -14.71 23.56 18.22
N ILE A 2 -13.59 22.84 18.11
CA ILE A 2 -13.19 22.13 16.88
C ILE A 2 -14.08 20.88 16.78
N LYS A 3 -15.02 20.85 15.83
CA LYS A 3 -15.83 19.66 15.55
C LYS A 3 -15.04 18.73 14.64
N ILE A 4 -14.61 17.60 15.17
CA ILE A 4 -14.07 16.49 14.38
C ILE A 4 -15.26 15.83 13.69
N ILE A 5 -15.34 15.95 12.36
CA ILE A 5 -16.21 15.09 11.56
C ILE A 5 -15.31 14.01 11.01
N HIS A 6 -15.23 12.88 11.71
CA HIS A 6 -14.73 11.66 11.08
C HIS A 6 -15.77 11.30 10.02
N PHE A 7 -15.42 11.47 8.75
CA PHE A 7 -16.14 10.80 7.67
C PHE A 7 -15.56 9.39 7.56
N PRO A 8 -16.19 8.34 8.13
CA PRO A 8 -16.11 7.08 7.44
C PRO A 8 -16.70 7.36 6.04
N LEU A 9 -16.12 6.84 4.98
CA LEU A 9 -16.56 7.02 3.58
C LEU A 9 -17.98 6.45 3.30
N PHE A 10 -18.82 6.32 4.31
CA PHE A 10 -20.24 6.01 4.23
C PHE A 10 -21.02 7.32 4.35
N PHE A 11 -21.40 7.88 3.20
CA PHE A 11 -22.51 8.82 3.17
C PHE A 11 -23.75 8.09 3.70
N SER A 12 -24.20 8.43 4.90
CA SER A 12 -25.53 8.04 5.33
C SER A 12 -26.55 8.67 4.37
N ALA A 13 -27.66 7.97 4.16
CA ALA A 13 -28.66 8.17 3.11
C ALA A 13 -29.41 9.52 3.13
N SER A 14 -28.95 10.53 3.87
CA SER A 14 -29.61 11.82 4.03
C SER A 14 -28.76 13.02 3.61
N ALA A 15 -27.72 12.84 2.79
CA ALA A 15 -26.94 13.97 2.25
C ALA A 15 -27.76 14.75 1.20
N HIS A 16 -28.55 15.71 1.67
CA HIS A 16 -29.19 16.69 0.81
C HIS A 16 -28.09 17.60 0.24
N TRP A 17 -27.92 17.60 -1.09
CA TRP A 17 -27.13 18.61 -1.78
C TRP A 17 -27.71 20.00 -1.45
N PRO A 18 -26.92 21.10 -1.48
CA PRO A 18 -27.41 22.46 -1.15
C PRO A 18 -28.54 23.03 -2.05
N LYS A 19 -29.27 22.20 -2.81
CA LYS A 19 -30.43 22.58 -3.63
C LYS A 19 -31.63 21.62 -3.52
N GLY A 20 -31.74 20.81 -2.48
CA GLY A 20 -32.98 20.07 -2.16
C GLY A 20 -33.42 18.97 -3.16
N LYS A 21 -32.56 18.58 -4.12
CA LYS A 21 -32.80 17.43 -5.00
C LYS A 21 -31.96 16.24 -4.52
N PRO A 22 -32.53 15.02 -4.41
CA PRO A 22 -31.75 13.83 -4.10
C PRO A 22 -30.72 13.57 -5.20
N LEU A 23 -29.53 13.11 -4.81
CA LEU A 23 -28.49 12.76 -5.77
C LEU A 23 -28.94 11.53 -6.60
N PRO A 24 -28.58 11.45 -7.90
CA PRO A 24 -28.86 10.27 -8.70
C PRO A 24 -28.28 9.01 -8.05
N GLN A 25 -29.16 8.06 -7.76
CA GLN A 25 -28.80 6.81 -7.12
C GLN A 25 -28.50 5.74 -8.18
N GLN A 26 -27.44 4.98 -7.97
CA GLN A 26 -27.04 3.89 -8.86
C GLN A 26 -26.61 2.66 -8.05
N ASN A 27 -26.91 1.47 -8.59
CA ASN A 27 -26.42 0.22 -8.05
C ASN A 27 -25.02 -0.08 -8.55
N PHE A 28 -24.10 -0.35 -7.64
CA PHE A 28 -22.73 -0.74 -7.90
C PHE A 28 -22.51 -2.18 -7.46
N THR A 29 -21.76 -2.94 -8.25
CA THR A 29 -21.25 -4.25 -7.82
C THR A 29 -19.88 -4.04 -7.19
N VAL A 30 -19.68 -4.58 -5.99
CA VAL A 30 -18.40 -4.52 -5.28
C VAL A 30 -17.70 -5.87 -5.31
N ASN A 31 -16.39 -5.90 -5.10
CA ASN A 31 -15.56 -7.10 -5.04
C ASN A 31 -15.69 -7.86 -3.70
N TYR A 32 -16.90 -7.86 -3.13
CA TYR A 32 -17.23 -8.54 -1.89
C TYR A 32 -18.25 -9.63 -2.15
N PHE A 33 -18.09 -10.77 -1.49
CA PHE A 33 -19.11 -11.79 -1.36
C PHE A 33 -19.67 -11.72 0.06
N LYS A 34 -21.00 -11.78 0.20
CA LYS A 34 -21.61 -11.95 1.52
C LYS A 34 -21.28 -13.35 2.04
N VAL A 35 -20.99 -13.47 3.33
CA VAL A 35 -20.79 -14.75 4.02
C VAL A 35 -22.04 -14.98 4.85
N ASN A 36 -22.92 -15.84 4.33
CA ASN A 36 -24.18 -16.19 4.95
C ASN A 36 -23.91 -17.07 6.18
N LYS A 37 -24.54 -16.71 7.29
CA LYS A 37 -24.52 -17.41 8.57
C LYS A 37 -25.87 -18.07 8.82
N MET A 38 -25.90 -19.19 9.53
CA MET A 38 -27.15 -19.78 9.99
C MET A 38 -27.89 -18.81 10.93
N PRO A 39 -29.24 -18.79 10.99
CA PRO A 39 -29.99 -17.83 11.80
C PRO A 39 -29.64 -17.84 13.30
N THR A 40 -29.29 -19.02 13.82
CA THR A 40 -28.90 -19.23 15.22
C THR A 40 -27.40 -19.07 15.48
N TRP A 41 -26.64 -18.63 14.48
CA TRP A 41 -25.21 -18.56 14.56
C TRP A 41 -24.75 -17.53 15.58
N THR A 42 -23.99 -17.99 16.56
CA THR A 42 -23.32 -17.15 17.55
C THR A 42 -21.89 -17.59 17.69
N LEU A 43 -20.97 -16.68 17.99
CA LEU A 43 -19.58 -17.04 18.24
C LEU A 43 -19.32 -17.01 19.74
N ASN A 44 -18.99 -18.15 20.31
CA ASN A 44 -18.84 -18.33 21.74
C ASN A 44 -17.35 -18.42 22.12
N LEU A 45 -16.99 -17.71 23.19
CA LEU A 45 -15.67 -17.74 23.79
C LEU A 45 -15.68 -18.64 25.03
N TYR A 46 -14.80 -19.62 25.05
CA TYR A 46 -14.59 -20.53 26.17
C TYR A 46 -13.16 -20.46 26.68
N ARG A 47 -12.97 -20.70 27.96
CA ARG A 47 -11.67 -20.94 28.59
C ARG A 47 -11.49 -22.43 28.79
N ILE A 48 -10.28 -22.92 28.52
CA ILE A 48 -9.89 -24.32 28.71
C ILE A 48 -8.77 -24.38 29.74
N ASP A 49 -9.05 -25.06 30.85
CA ASP A 49 -8.07 -25.36 31.89
C ASP A 49 -7.67 -26.84 31.79
N PHE A 50 -6.39 -27.15 31.99
CA PHE A 50 -5.83 -28.51 31.92
C PHE A 50 -5.37 -28.94 33.31
N ASN A 51 -5.71 -30.17 33.71
CA ASN A 51 -5.28 -30.75 34.98
C ASN A 51 -4.70 -32.17 34.76
N PRO A 52 -3.41 -32.43 35.05
CA PRO A 52 -2.42 -31.47 35.53
C PRO A 52 -2.14 -30.34 34.54
N PRO A 53 -1.65 -29.17 35.00
CA PRO A 53 -1.28 -28.07 34.12
C PRO A 53 -0.31 -28.51 33.02
N GLU A 54 -0.53 -28.00 31.82
CA GLU A 54 0.33 -28.21 30.65
C GLU A 54 0.71 -26.84 30.10
N ASP A 55 1.92 -26.70 29.57
CA ASP A 55 2.41 -25.44 29.00
C ASP A 55 2.83 -25.61 27.53
N ILE A 56 3.08 -26.85 27.10
CA ILE A 56 3.50 -27.14 25.73
C ILE A 56 2.27 -27.05 24.81
N MET A 57 2.23 -25.98 24.02
CA MET A 57 1.15 -25.68 23.06
C MET A 57 0.81 -26.84 22.10
N GLY A 58 1.82 -27.59 21.66
CA GLY A 58 1.62 -28.76 20.79
C GLY A 58 0.85 -29.89 21.49
N VAL A 59 1.13 -30.10 22.78
CA VAL A 59 0.46 -31.11 23.61
C VAL A 59 -0.97 -30.67 23.89
N LYS A 60 -1.19 -29.43 24.34
CA LYS A 60 -2.55 -28.88 24.57
C LYS A 60 -3.47 -29.06 23.36
N ARG A 61 -2.96 -28.72 22.16
CA ARG A 61 -3.70 -28.89 20.90
C ARG A 61 -3.99 -30.35 20.58
N GLY A 62 -3.04 -31.25 20.88
CA GLY A 62 -3.24 -32.69 20.73
C GLY A 62 -4.38 -33.20 21.60
N LEU A 63 -4.32 -32.92 22.90
CA LEU A 63 -5.31 -33.34 23.90
C LEU A 63 -6.73 -32.85 23.54
N LEU A 64 -6.86 -31.58 23.14
CA LEU A 64 -8.14 -31.01 22.75
C LEU A 64 -8.68 -31.59 21.44
N ARG A 65 -7.79 -31.96 20.50
CA ARG A 65 -8.17 -32.50 19.19
C ARG A 65 -8.85 -33.86 19.30
N ASP A 66 -8.56 -34.65 20.32
CA ASP A 66 -9.20 -35.95 20.58
C ASP A 66 -10.71 -35.81 20.86
N HIS A 67 -11.17 -34.59 21.17
CA HIS A 67 -12.57 -34.28 21.45
C HIS A 67 -13.23 -33.43 20.37
N LYS A 68 -12.63 -33.35 19.18
CA LYS A 68 -13.14 -32.54 18.06
C LYS A 68 -14.60 -32.86 17.71
N ASP A 69 -15.02 -34.12 17.78
CA ASP A 69 -16.39 -34.51 17.43
C ASP A 69 -17.43 -34.04 18.46
N LYS A 70 -17.03 -33.87 19.72
CA LYS A 70 -17.90 -33.33 20.79
C LYS A 70 -17.98 -31.81 20.75
N ILE A 71 -16.87 -31.15 20.44
CA ILE A 71 -16.76 -29.68 20.45
C ILE A 71 -17.26 -29.09 19.12
N GLY A 72 -17.05 -29.80 18.01
CA GLY A 72 -17.28 -29.30 16.67
C GLY A 72 -16.14 -28.44 16.15
N ALA A 73 -16.46 -27.41 15.36
CA ALA A 73 -15.47 -26.51 14.81
C ALA A 73 -14.94 -25.56 15.89
N TYR A 74 -13.61 -25.43 16.00
CA TYR A 74 -13.02 -24.52 16.97
C TYR A 74 -11.68 -23.94 16.53
N VAL A 75 -11.33 -22.79 17.11
CA VAL A 75 -9.98 -22.20 17.11
C VAL A 75 -9.50 -22.11 18.54
N PHE A 76 -8.31 -22.61 18.82
CA PHE A 76 -7.73 -22.63 20.17
C PHE A 76 -6.33 -22.00 20.20
N ASP A 77 -6.13 -21.07 21.13
CA ASP A 77 -4.89 -20.31 21.26
C ASP A 77 -3.96 -20.79 22.38
N GLY A 78 -4.38 -21.78 23.17
CA GLY A 78 -3.64 -22.31 24.32
C GLY A 78 -4.35 -22.16 25.65
N THR A 79 -5.28 -21.20 25.74
CA THR A 79 -6.10 -20.96 26.93
C THR A 79 -7.56 -20.70 26.54
N MET A 80 -7.78 -19.91 25.50
CA MET A 80 -9.09 -19.55 24.99
C MET A 80 -9.43 -20.34 23.73
N MET A 81 -10.71 -20.68 23.58
CA MET A 81 -11.27 -21.36 22.44
C MET A 81 -12.49 -20.62 21.90
N PHE A 82 -12.49 -20.39 20.59
CA PHE A 82 -13.63 -19.89 19.84
C PHE A 82 -14.34 -21.05 19.16
N THR A 83 -15.67 -21.10 19.25
CA THR A 83 -16.48 -22.08 18.52
C THR A 83 -17.86 -21.50 18.25
N PRO A 84 -18.51 -21.82 17.11
CA PRO A 84 -19.90 -21.44 16.89
C PRO A 84 -20.87 -22.32 17.72
N ASN A 85 -20.39 -23.45 18.22
CA ASN A 85 -21.22 -24.42 18.91
C ASN A 85 -21.43 -24.00 20.38
N THR A 86 -22.69 -24.00 20.80
CA THR A 86 -23.03 -23.80 22.21
C THR A 86 -22.82 -25.11 22.97
N ILE A 87 -21.93 -25.09 23.96
CA ILE A 87 -21.71 -26.19 24.88
C ILE A 87 -22.79 -26.12 25.96
N ILE A 88 -23.60 -27.15 26.08
CA ILE A 88 -24.72 -27.22 27.01
C ILE A 88 -24.18 -27.45 28.43
N GLY A 89 -24.55 -26.59 29.38
CA GLY A 89 -24.15 -26.67 30.79
C GLY A 89 -23.18 -25.56 31.22
N LYS A 90 -22.90 -25.48 32.54
CA LYS A 90 -22.00 -24.45 33.11
C LYS A 90 -20.52 -24.73 32.81
N GLU A 91 -20.15 -26.01 32.74
CA GLU A 91 -18.82 -26.47 32.35
C GLU A 91 -18.93 -27.84 31.67
N MET A 92 -18.00 -28.11 30.75
CA MET A 92 -17.83 -29.42 30.13
C MET A 92 -16.46 -29.96 30.53
N LYS A 93 -16.44 -31.15 31.15
CA LYS A 93 -15.21 -31.86 31.49
C LYS A 93 -14.96 -32.98 30.50
N LEU A 94 -13.74 -33.06 29.99
CA LEU A 94 -13.30 -34.06 29.03
C LEU A 94 -12.01 -34.70 29.55
N MET A 95 -11.85 -36.00 29.32
CA MET A 95 -10.66 -36.74 29.71
C MET A 95 -9.87 -37.13 28.48
N SER A 96 -8.61 -36.68 28.40
CA SER A 96 -7.65 -37.07 27.37
C SER A 96 -6.42 -37.69 28.02
N LYS A 97 -5.47 -38.17 27.21
CA LYS A 97 -4.22 -38.77 27.69
C LYS A 97 -3.03 -38.23 26.93
N LYS A 98 -1.93 -38.01 27.64
CA LYS A 98 -0.63 -37.71 27.03
C LYS A 98 -0.04 -38.97 26.36
N ARG A 99 1.04 -38.79 25.59
CA ARG A 99 1.76 -39.90 24.94
C ARG A 99 2.37 -40.90 25.92
N ASP A 100 2.63 -40.48 27.15
CA ASP A 100 3.11 -41.30 28.25
C ASP A 100 1.94 -41.94 29.04
N GLU A 101 0.74 -41.95 28.48
CA GLU A 101 -0.51 -42.45 29.08
C GLU A 101 -1.00 -41.66 30.31
N THR A 102 -0.35 -40.55 30.68
CA THR A 102 -0.81 -39.71 31.80
C THR A 102 -2.18 -39.13 31.49
N PRO A 103 -3.21 -39.37 32.34
CA PRO A 103 -4.54 -38.80 32.14
C PRO A 103 -4.51 -37.27 32.38
N VAL A 104 -5.21 -36.54 31.53
CA VAL A 104 -5.38 -35.08 31.64
C VAL A 104 -6.86 -34.75 31.53
N GLU A 105 -7.39 -34.10 32.55
CA GLU A 105 -8.74 -33.53 32.53
C GLU A 105 -8.70 -32.14 31.89
N LEU A 106 -9.54 -31.93 30.88
CA LEU A 106 -9.78 -30.64 30.25
C LEU A 106 -11.12 -30.12 30.76
N THR A 107 -11.11 -28.96 31.42
CA THR A 107 -12.32 -28.26 31.85
C THR A 107 -12.59 -27.08 30.92
N ILE A 108 -13.69 -27.13 30.17
CA ILE A 108 -14.13 -26.09 29.24
C ILE A 108 -15.24 -25.26 29.92
N ARG A 109 -15.02 -23.96 30.07
CA ARG A 109 -15.95 -23.02 30.72
C ARG A 109 -16.37 -21.94 29.76
N HIS A 110 -17.67 -21.68 29.66
CA HIS A 110 -18.19 -20.55 28.87
C HIS A 110 -17.76 -19.24 29.52
N VAL A 111 -17.22 -18.33 28.72
CA VAL A 111 -16.80 -17.00 29.18
C VAL A 111 -17.86 -15.97 28.76
N ARG A 112 -18.12 -15.87 27.46
CA ARG A 112 -19.14 -14.96 26.90
C ARG A 112 -19.47 -15.32 25.45
N VAL A 113 -20.59 -14.80 24.96
CA VAL A 113 -20.86 -14.67 23.52
C VAL A 113 -20.13 -13.43 23.01
N LEU A 114 -19.50 -13.51 21.85
CA LEU A 114 -18.87 -12.35 21.22
C LEU A 114 -19.91 -11.45 20.58
N GLU A 115 -19.78 -10.15 20.83
CA GLU A 115 -20.65 -9.12 20.27
C GLU A 115 -20.12 -8.63 18.94
N TYR A 116 -21.04 -8.13 18.11
CA TYR A 116 -20.72 -7.52 16.84
C TYR A 116 -19.70 -6.38 17.00
N GLY A 117 -18.64 -6.40 16.18
CA GLY A 117 -17.54 -5.44 16.25
C GLY A 117 -16.37 -5.84 17.17
N ASP A 118 -16.45 -6.96 17.91
CA ASP A 118 -15.32 -7.43 18.71
C ASP A 118 -14.11 -7.77 17.81
N ALA A 119 -12.93 -7.22 18.13
CA ALA A 119 -11.69 -7.44 17.38
C ALA A 119 -11.30 -8.92 17.25
N GLN A 120 -11.78 -9.78 18.15
CA GLN A 120 -11.55 -11.23 18.11
C GLN A 120 -12.20 -11.90 16.88
N TYR A 121 -13.28 -11.32 16.31
CA TYR A 121 -13.83 -11.77 15.03
C TYR A 121 -12.80 -11.72 13.91
N THR A 122 -12.02 -10.63 13.84
CA THR A 122 -10.98 -10.47 12.81
C THR A 122 -9.92 -11.57 12.91
N GLN A 123 -9.54 -11.97 14.12
CA GLN A 123 -8.60 -13.07 14.32
C GLN A 123 -9.16 -14.40 13.79
N LEU A 124 -10.40 -14.73 14.15
CA LEU A 124 -11.07 -15.93 13.63
C LEU A 124 -11.16 -15.90 12.11
N PHE A 125 -11.67 -14.82 11.55
CA PHE A 125 -11.88 -14.68 10.12
C PHE A 125 -10.59 -14.82 9.32
N ASN A 126 -9.48 -14.26 9.80
CA ASN A 126 -8.16 -14.44 9.22
C ASN A 126 -7.71 -15.91 9.25
N ILE A 127 -8.03 -16.66 10.32
CA ILE A 127 -7.70 -18.08 10.42
C ILE A 127 -8.53 -18.89 9.42
N LEU A 128 -9.85 -18.65 9.34
CA LEU A 128 -10.76 -19.33 8.43
C LEU A 128 -10.35 -19.15 6.98
N ILE A 129 -10.16 -17.90 6.54
CA ILE A 129 -9.75 -17.61 5.16
C ILE A 129 -8.41 -18.25 4.82
N ARG A 130 -7.43 -18.23 5.74
CA ARG A 130 -6.14 -18.92 5.51
C ARG A 130 -6.29 -20.43 5.38
N GLN A 131 -7.21 -21.04 6.13
CA GLN A 131 -7.51 -22.47 6.00
C GLN A 131 -8.21 -22.77 4.67
N THR A 132 -9.21 -21.99 4.29
CA THR A 132 -9.92 -22.09 3.00
C THR A 132 -8.95 -21.96 1.82
N LEU A 133 -8.07 -20.96 1.82
CA LEU A 133 -7.10 -20.76 0.73
C LEU A 133 -6.04 -21.87 0.66
N ARG A 134 -5.65 -22.46 1.79
CA ARG A 134 -4.76 -23.64 1.80
C ARG A 134 -5.46 -24.88 1.23
N ALA A 135 -6.75 -25.06 1.51
CA ALA A 135 -7.55 -26.16 0.96
C ALA A 135 -7.74 -26.03 -0.58
N LEU A 136 -7.50 -24.85 -1.15
CA LEU A 136 -7.45 -24.63 -2.60
C LEU A 136 -6.08 -24.97 -3.24
N ASP A 137 -5.12 -25.45 -2.44
CA ASP A 137 -3.70 -25.65 -2.79
C ASP A 137 -2.97 -24.39 -3.29
N LEU A 138 -3.42 -23.21 -2.85
CA LEU A 138 -2.71 -21.96 -3.12
C LEU A 138 -1.48 -21.82 -2.23
N LYS A 139 -0.39 -21.28 -2.78
CA LYS A 139 0.88 -21.08 -2.06
C LYS A 139 0.92 -19.69 -1.44
N LEU A 140 1.22 -19.65 -0.15
CA LEU A 140 1.41 -18.40 0.59
C LEU A 140 2.77 -17.79 0.23
N LEU A 141 2.78 -16.60 -0.34
CA LEU A 141 3.98 -15.79 -0.58
C LEU A 141 3.83 -14.44 0.13
N GLY A 142 4.64 -14.22 1.18
CA GLY A 142 4.46 -13.08 2.06
C GLY A 142 3.14 -13.16 2.83
N ARG A 143 2.17 -12.29 2.50
CA ARG A 143 0.84 -12.25 3.14
C ARG A 143 -0.28 -12.80 2.26
N ASN A 144 -0.01 -13.02 0.97
CA ASN A 144 -1.05 -13.30 -0.03
C ASN A 144 -0.86 -14.71 -0.60
N TYR A 145 -1.93 -15.25 -1.18
CA TYR A 145 -1.95 -16.60 -1.72
C TYR A 145 -1.98 -16.57 -3.25
N PHE A 146 -1.08 -17.34 -3.86
CA PHE A 146 -0.88 -17.38 -5.30
C PHE A 146 -1.01 -18.81 -5.83
N ASP A 147 -1.43 -18.91 -7.09
CA ASP A 147 -1.63 -20.17 -7.79
C ASP A 147 -0.47 -20.43 -8.77
N PRO A 148 0.51 -21.27 -8.41
CA PRO A 148 1.58 -21.64 -9.32
C PRO A 148 1.11 -22.48 -10.50
N ALA A 149 -0.02 -23.19 -10.39
CA ALA A 149 -0.53 -24.03 -11.46
C ALA A 149 -1.18 -23.22 -12.59
N ALA A 150 -1.68 -22.02 -12.27
CA ALA A 150 -2.26 -21.09 -13.23
C ALA A 150 -1.28 -19.98 -13.66
N LYS A 151 0.04 -20.23 -13.57
CA LYS A 151 1.06 -19.23 -13.93
C LYS A 151 1.04 -18.90 -15.42
N GLU A 152 1.39 -17.65 -15.72
CA GLU A 152 1.59 -17.16 -17.09
C GLU A 152 3.08 -16.82 -17.30
N ASP A 153 3.65 -17.28 -18.41
CA ASP A 153 5.06 -17.10 -18.74
C ASP A 153 5.29 -15.87 -19.62
N ILE A 154 6.39 -15.16 -19.38
CA ILE A 154 6.94 -14.14 -20.29
C ILE A 154 8.37 -14.56 -20.67
N PRO A 155 8.53 -15.52 -21.61
CA PRO A 155 9.80 -16.19 -21.86
C PRO A 155 10.93 -15.24 -22.28
N GLN A 156 10.60 -14.23 -23.10
CA GLN A 156 11.57 -13.26 -23.60
C GLN A 156 12.28 -12.45 -22.51
N TYR A 157 11.67 -12.33 -21.32
CA TYR A 157 12.26 -11.64 -20.17
C TYR A 157 12.55 -12.58 -18.99
N ARG A 158 12.43 -13.91 -19.19
CA ARG A 158 12.62 -14.92 -18.14
C ARG A 158 11.77 -14.65 -16.90
N LEU A 159 10.53 -14.22 -17.09
CA LEU A 159 9.58 -13.95 -16.01
C LEU A 159 8.44 -14.97 -15.99
N GLU A 160 7.94 -15.23 -14.79
CA GLU A 160 6.66 -15.90 -14.56
C GLU A 160 5.76 -14.98 -13.75
N VAL A 161 4.46 -14.98 -14.06
CA VAL A 161 3.44 -14.21 -13.35
C VAL A 161 2.46 -15.20 -12.74
N TRP A 162 2.44 -15.28 -11.42
CA TRP A 162 1.51 -16.14 -10.70
C TRP A 162 0.27 -15.30 -10.32
N PRO A 163 -0.93 -15.68 -10.76
CA PRO A 163 -2.15 -15.04 -10.29
C PRO A 163 -2.41 -15.44 -8.83
N GLY A 164 -3.07 -14.56 -8.10
CA GLY A 164 -3.38 -14.79 -6.70
C GLY A 164 -4.51 -13.92 -6.21
N TRP A 165 -4.81 -14.07 -4.93
CA TRP A 165 -5.95 -13.44 -4.28
C TRP A 165 -5.48 -12.72 -3.03
N ASP A 166 -5.78 -11.42 -2.97
CA ASP A 166 -5.78 -10.68 -1.72
C ASP A 166 -7.19 -10.78 -1.14
N THR A 167 -7.30 -11.32 0.07
CA THR A 167 -8.59 -11.60 0.69
C THR A 167 -8.63 -11.02 2.08
N SER A 168 -9.77 -10.42 2.42
CA SER A 168 -10.04 -10.00 3.78
C SER A 168 -11.50 -10.26 4.11
N MET A 169 -11.73 -10.94 5.23
CA MET A 169 -13.08 -11.18 5.74
C MET A 169 -13.31 -10.28 6.94
N ARG A 170 -14.39 -9.51 6.89
CA ARG A 170 -14.69 -8.46 7.85
C ARG A 170 -16.18 -8.44 8.14
N GLN A 171 -16.52 -7.95 9.31
CA GLN A 171 -17.88 -7.56 9.58
C GLN A 171 -18.11 -6.16 8.99
N MET A 172 -19.19 -6.00 8.22
CA MET A 172 -19.66 -4.72 7.71
C MET A 172 -21.13 -4.58 8.11
N GLU A 173 -21.40 -3.61 8.98
CA GLU A 173 -22.72 -3.44 9.61
C GLU A 173 -23.19 -4.77 10.24
N ASN A 174 -24.30 -5.35 9.77
CA ASN A 174 -24.88 -6.58 10.28
C ASN A 174 -24.43 -7.86 9.53
N ASP A 175 -23.67 -7.70 8.45
CA ASP A 175 -23.26 -8.77 7.56
C ASP A 175 -21.76 -9.09 7.69
N ILE A 176 -21.41 -10.35 7.42
CA ILE A 176 -20.02 -10.77 7.25
C ILE A 176 -19.72 -10.72 5.76
N MET A 177 -18.65 -10.05 5.38
CA MET A 177 -18.30 -9.81 3.98
C MET A 177 -16.87 -10.29 3.72
N LEU A 178 -16.69 -11.06 2.65
CA LEU A 178 -15.40 -11.48 2.13
C LEU A 178 -15.01 -10.61 0.94
N CYS A 179 -14.07 -9.68 1.15
CA CYS A 179 -13.39 -8.97 0.08
C CYS A 179 -12.46 -9.93 -0.65
N VAL A 180 -12.50 -9.90 -1.98
CA VAL A 180 -11.58 -10.64 -2.85
C VAL A 180 -11.03 -9.69 -3.90
N GLU A 181 -9.71 -9.53 -3.95
CA GLU A 181 -9.04 -8.73 -4.97
C GLU A 181 -8.01 -9.58 -5.73
N LEU A 182 -7.91 -9.34 -7.03
CA LEU A 182 -6.93 -10.03 -7.86
C LEU A 182 -5.54 -9.45 -7.60
N SER A 183 -4.60 -10.32 -7.26
CA SER A 183 -3.19 -9.96 -7.10
C SER A 183 -2.31 -10.78 -8.04
N HIS A 184 -1.12 -10.28 -8.35
CA HIS A 184 -0.16 -10.98 -9.20
C HIS A 184 1.21 -10.95 -8.53
N LYS A 185 1.91 -12.08 -8.55
CA LYS A 185 3.30 -12.16 -8.11
C LYS A 185 4.19 -12.38 -9.33
N VAL A 186 5.10 -11.44 -9.57
CA VAL A 186 6.11 -11.57 -10.61
C VAL A 186 7.33 -12.26 -10.02
N LEU A 187 7.76 -13.35 -10.66
CA LEU A 187 8.92 -14.15 -10.31
C LEU A 187 9.90 -14.14 -11.47
N ARG A 188 11.20 -14.06 -11.17
CA ARG A 188 12.26 -14.19 -12.17
C ARG A 188 12.69 -15.65 -12.21
N LYS A 189 12.87 -16.20 -13.41
CA LYS A 189 13.51 -17.51 -13.61
C LYS A 189 15.02 -17.46 -13.35
N GLU A 190 15.58 -16.26 -13.25
CA GLU A 190 16.94 -16.01 -12.79
C GLU A 190 17.09 -16.38 -11.31
N THR A 191 18.10 -17.19 -11.02
CA THR A 191 18.50 -17.56 -9.66
C THR A 191 19.37 -16.48 -9.04
N VAL A 192 19.50 -16.51 -7.72
CA VAL A 192 20.47 -15.65 -7.03
C VAL A 192 21.90 -15.98 -7.45
N LEU A 193 22.18 -17.24 -7.82
CA LEU A 193 23.48 -17.63 -8.36
C LEU A 193 23.77 -16.94 -9.70
N ASP A 194 22.79 -16.87 -10.61
CA ASP A 194 22.97 -16.18 -11.90
C ASP A 194 23.31 -14.68 -11.70
N ALA A 195 22.65 -14.04 -10.72
CA ALA A 195 22.93 -12.66 -10.34
C ALA A 195 24.34 -12.50 -9.72
N TRP A 196 24.77 -13.47 -8.91
CA TRP A 196 26.14 -13.53 -8.39
C TRP A 196 27.16 -13.65 -9.51
N GLU A 197 26.93 -14.51 -10.49
CA GLU A 197 27.83 -14.71 -11.63
C GLU A 197 27.99 -13.42 -12.47
N GLN A 198 26.92 -12.66 -12.66
CA GLN A 198 26.98 -11.35 -13.34
C GLN A 198 27.75 -10.27 -12.55
N CYS A 199 27.78 -10.39 -11.22
CA CYS A 199 28.44 -9.42 -10.33
C CYS A 199 29.72 -9.98 -9.69
N ARG A 200 30.28 -11.09 -10.19
CA ARG A 200 31.38 -11.81 -9.53
C ARG A 200 32.62 -10.95 -9.27
N ASN A 201 32.88 -9.99 -10.16
CA ASN A 201 34.01 -9.06 -10.06
C ASN A 201 33.69 -7.80 -9.24
N ASP A 202 32.44 -7.62 -8.81
CA ASP A 202 31.98 -6.46 -8.05
C ASP A 202 31.00 -6.90 -6.94
N LYS A 203 31.57 -7.37 -5.83
CA LYS A 203 30.83 -7.82 -4.64
C LYS A 203 29.89 -6.74 -4.10
N ARG A 204 30.30 -5.47 -4.15
CA ARG A 204 29.51 -4.34 -3.64
C ARG A 204 28.23 -4.17 -4.44
N LYS A 205 28.31 -4.34 -5.77
CA LYS A 205 27.12 -4.33 -6.63
C LYS A 205 26.17 -5.48 -6.31
N PHE A 206 26.70 -6.68 -6.06
CA PHE A 206 25.87 -7.83 -5.66
C PHE A 206 25.18 -7.60 -4.32
N GLU A 207 25.92 -7.13 -3.31
CA GLU A 207 25.39 -6.77 -1.99
C GLU A 207 24.30 -5.70 -2.09
N ALA A 208 24.52 -4.64 -2.87
CA ALA A 208 23.53 -3.59 -3.08
C ALA A 208 22.24 -4.12 -3.76
N GLN A 209 22.38 -5.06 -4.71
CA GLN A 209 21.25 -5.66 -5.40
C GLN A 209 20.47 -6.65 -4.51
N MET A 210 21.16 -7.40 -3.66
CA MET A 210 20.58 -8.52 -2.92
C MET A 210 20.09 -8.14 -1.53
N THR A 211 20.74 -7.20 -0.84
CA THR A 211 20.40 -6.88 0.54
C THR A 211 18.98 -6.29 0.64
N ASN A 212 18.18 -6.80 1.56
CA ASN A 212 16.74 -6.54 1.74
C ASN A 212 15.82 -7.05 0.61
N SER A 213 16.37 -7.66 -0.44
CA SER A 213 15.55 -8.32 -1.46
C SER A 213 14.81 -9.52 -0.87
N ILE A 214 13.69 -9.89 -1.50
CA ILE A 214 12.95 -11.11 -1.15
C ILE A 214 13.27 -12.16 -2.21
N VAL A 215 13.74 -13.31 -1.74
CA VAL A 215 14.01 -14.50 -2.57
C VAL A 215 12.99 -15.58 -2.32
N LEU A 216 12.73 -16.41 -3.32
CA LEU A 216 11.83 -17.57 -3.25
C LEU A 216 12.65 -18.86 -3.38
N THR A 217 12.54 -19.78 -2.41
CA THR A 217 13.23 -21.07 -2.47
C THR A 217 12.47 -22.09 -3.32
N LYS A 218 13.15 -22.70 -4.29
CA LYS A 218 12.58 -23.61 -5.29
C LYS A 218 11.89 -24.84 -4.68
N TYR A 219 12.52 -25.39 -3.66
CA TYR A 219 12.17 -26.70 -3.07
C TYR A 219 10.97 -26.68 -2.12
N ASN A 220 10.51 -25.51 -1.67
CA ASN A 220 9.38 -25.42 -0.73
C ASN A 220 8.53 -24.15 -0.87
N ASN A 221 8.79 -23.32 -1.89
CA ASN A 221 8.09 -22.07 -2.16
C ASN A 221 8.05 -21.09 -0.96
N LYS A 222 9.05 -21.13 -0.07
CA LYS A 222 9.17 -20.17 1.02
C LYS A 222 9.89 -18.90 0.56
N THR A 223 9.46 -17.77 1.08
CA THR A 223 10.12 -16.49 0.84
C THR A 223 10.98 -16.09 2.02
N TYR A 224 12.19 -15.63 1.75
CA TYR A 224 13.09 -15.09 2.76
C TYR A 224 13.54 -13.70 2.35
N ARG A 225 13.71 -12.81 3.33
CA ARG A 225 14.41 -11.55 3.12
C ARG A 225 15.89 -11.82 3.26
N VAL A 226 16.68 -11.39 2.28
CA VAL A 226 18.14 -11.46 2.35
C VAL A 226 18.61 -10.33 3.25
N ASP A 227 19.17 -10.67 4.40
CA ASP A 227 19.68 -9.71 5.38
C ASP A 227 21.19 -9.51 5.26
N ASP A 228 21.91 -10.53 4.78
CA ASP A 228 23.37 -10.50 4.64
C ASP A 228 23.84 -11.54 3.60
N ILE A 229 25.12 -11.48 3.23
CA ILE A 229 25.78 -12.41 2.28
C ILE A 229 27.10 -12.87 2.89
N GLN A 230 27.28 -14.18 2.99
CA GLN A 230 28.49 -14.79 3.56
C GLN A 230 29.28 -15.46 2.44
N TYR A 231 30.52 -15.02 2.26
CA TYR A 231 31.40 -15.48 1.17
C TYR A 231 32.36 -16.59 1.60
N ASP A 232 32.56 -16.74 2.90
CA ASP A 232 33.40 -17.74 3.56
C ASP A 232 32.61 -19.03 3.88
N VAL A 233 31.29 -18.92 4.04
CA VAL A 233 30.38 -20.07 4.14
C VAL A 233 29.95 -20.50 2.73
N THR A 234 30.09 -21.79 2.43
CA THR A 234 29.73 -22.37 1.12
C THR A 234 28.77 -23.55 1.31
N PRO A 235 28.17 -24.09 0.23
CA PRO A 235 27.38 -25.32 0.33
C PRO A 235 28.12 -26.54 0.93
N CYS A 236 29.45 -26.55 0.89
CA CYS A 236 30.27 -27.59 1.52
C CYS A 236 30.43 -27.42 3.04
N SER A 237 30.15 -26.23 3.58
CA SER A 237 30.17 -25.97 5.02
C SER A 237 29.08 -26.78 5.74
N THR A 238 29.26 -26.98 7.05
CA THR A 238 28.35 -27.76 7.90
C THR A 238 27.61 -26.88 8.90
N PHE A 239 26.49 -27.38 9.40
CA PHE A 239 25.73 -26.76 10.48
C PHE A 239 25.19 -27.83 11.44
N PRO A 240 25.00 -27.51 12.73
CA PRO A 240 24.49 -28.45 13.72
C PRO A 240 22.99 -28.69 13.50
N MET A 241 22.60 -29.96 13.42
CA MET A 241 21.22 -30.41 13.26
C MET A 241 20.99 -31.66 14.13
N LYS A 242 20.13 -31.54 15.16
CA LYS A 242 19.77 -32.65 16.07
C LYS A 242 20.98 -33.35 16.73
N GLY A 243 22.05 -32.61 17.01
CA GLY A 243 23.27 -33.14 17.65
C GLY A 243 24.34 -33.64 16.69
N GLU A 244 24.09 -33.63 15.37
CA GLU A 244 25.08 -33.98 14.34
C GLU A 244 25.40 -32.77 13.44
N ASN A 245 26.61 -32.71 12.90
CA ASN A 245 26.98 -31.71 11.90
C ASN A 245 26.70 -32.26 10.49
N VAL A 246 25.85 -31.56 9.74
CA VAL A 246 25.46 -31.96 8.38
C VAL A 246 25.88 -30.86 7.41
N SER A 247 26.43 -31.23 6.24
CA SER A 247 26.75 -30.24 5.20
C SER A 247 25.47 -29.70 4.56
N TYR A 248 25.50 -28.46 4.05
CA TYR A 248 24.33 -27.92 3.34
C TYR A 248 23.99 -28.78 2.11
N ILE A 249 24.99 -29.26 1.37
CA ILE A 249 24.81 -30.18 0.23
C ILE A 249 24.05 -31.45 0.66
N ASP A 250 24.49 -32.13 1.71
CA ASP A 250 23.86 -33.37 2.15
C ASP A 250 22.45 -33.12 2.70
N TYR A 251 22.25 -32.01 3.40
CA TYR A 251 20.94 -31.61 3.90
C TYR A 251 19.94 -31.40 2.76
N TYR A 252 20.30 -30.64 1.73
CA TYR A 252 19.42 -30.36 0.60
C TYR A 252 19.13 -31.61 -0.24
N GLN A 253 20.14 -32.47 -0.44
CA GLN A 253 19.94 -33.75 -1.13
C GLN A 253 19.02 -34.68 -0.33
N LYS A 254 19.28 -34.90 0.96
CA LYS A 254 18.50 -35.84 1.79
C LYS A 254 17.07 -35.37 2.04
N LYS A 255 16.86 -34.07 2.26
CA LYS A 255 15.56 -33.54 2.68
C LYS A 255 14.66 -33.15 1.52
N TYR A 256 15.24 -32.62 0.44
CA TYR A 256 14.50 -32.03 -0.67
C TYR A 256 14.81 -32.70 -2.01
N ASN A 257 15.75 -33.65 -2.06
CA ASN A 257 16.23 -34.26 -3.30
C ASN A 257 16.78 -33.23 -4.30
N GLU A 258 17.44 -32.19 -3.79
CA GLU A 258 18.01 -31.09 -4.57
C GLU A 258 19.52 -31.24 -4.71
N THR A 259 20.01 -31.28 -5.95
CA THR A 259 21.44 -31.37 -6.27
C THR A 259 22.04 -29.97 -6.45
N ILE A 260 23.01 -29.62 -5.60
CA ILE A 260 23.74 -28.35 -5.70
C ILE A 260 24.97 -28.53 -6.58
N ARG A 261 25.05 -27.76 -7.67
CA ARG A 261 26.13 -27.87 -8.67
C ARG A 261 27.33 -27.01 -8.32
N ASN A 262 27.10 -25.74 -7.95
CA ASN A 262 28.18 -24.83 -7.63
C ASN A 262 28.55 -24.93 -6.14
N ARG A 263 29.61 -25.68 -5.83
CA ARG A 263 30.03 -25.93 -4.45
C ARG A 263 30.73 -24.76 -3.76
N ASN A 264 31.18 -23.76 -4.53
CA ASN A 264 31.95 -22.61 -4.04
C ASN A 264 31.17 -21.29 -4.10
N GLN A 265 29.86 -21.36 -4.36
CA GLN A 265 29.00 -20.17 -4.31
C GLN A 265 28.91 -19.63 -2.88
N PRO A 266 28.79 -18.30 -2.71
CA PRO A 266 28.51 -17.72 -1.40
C PRO A 266 27.13 -18.17 -0.89
N MET A 267 26.84 -17.94 0.38
CA MET A 267 25.54 -18.20 0.99
C MET A 267 24.83 -16.89 1.28
N ILE A 268 23.52 -16.81 0.98
CA ILE A 268 22.70 -15.68 1.43
C ILE A 268 22.11 -15.97 2.81
N VAL A 269 22.02 -14.95 3.64
CA VAL A 269 21.62 -15.09 5.04
C VAL A 269 20.29 -14.40 5.28
N HIS A 270 19.40 -15.10 5.98
CA HIS A 270 18.19 -14.54 6.55
C HIS A 270 18.29 -14.54 8.07
N LYS A 271 17.92 -13.42 8.69
CA LYS A 271 17.84 -13.28 10.15
C LYS A 271 16.38 -13.35 10.58
N SER A 272 16.02 -14.41 11.32
CA SER A 272 14.65 -14.64 11.75
C SER A 272 14.18 -13.58 12.74
N LYS A 273 12.91 -13.17 12.60
CA LYS A 273 12.29 -12.17 13.49
C LYS A 273 11.96 -12.79 14.84
N LEU A 274 11.75 -11.96 15.87
CA LEU A 274 11.31 -12.38 17.21
C LEU A 274 10.11 -13.36 17.19
N ARG A 275 9.14 -13.13 16.30
CA ARG A 275 7.98 -14.02 16.13
C ARG A 275 8.36 -15.40 15.62
N GLU A 276 9.36 -15.49 14.74
CA GLU A 276 9.84 -16.72 14.13
C GLU A 276 10.73 -17.51 15.11
N LEU A 277 11.57 -16.81 15.87
CA LEU A 277 12.32 -17.38 17.00
C LEU A 277 11.38 -18.04 18.02
N ARG A 278 10.28 -17.35 18.40
CA ARG A 278 9.23 -17.91 19.27
C ARG A 278 8.51 -19.11 18.65
N ALA A 279 8.52 -19.23 17.32
CA ALA A 279 7.98 -20.38 16.60
C ALA A 279 9.02 -21.51 16.43
N GLY A 280 10.19 -21.40 17.05
CA GLY A 280 11.27 -22.39 17.02
C GLY A 280 12.14 -22.34 15.78
N GLN A 281 12.13 -21.24 15.00
CA GLN A 281 13.10 -21.07 13.92
C GLN A 281 14.47 -20.67 14.46
N SER A 282 15.53 -21.10 13.78
CA SER A 282 16.91 -20.68 14.05
C SER A 282 17.05 -19.17 13.84
N GLU A 283 17.89 -18.52 14.63
CA GLU A 283 18.16 -17.09 14.52
C GLU A 283 18.72 -16.69 13.15
N ILE A 284 19.60 -17.53 12.61
CA ILE A 284 20.26 -17.32 11.33
C ILE A 284 19.95 -18.52 10.43
N ILE A 285 19.47 -18.23 9.22
CA ILE A 285 19.19 -19.22 8.17
C ILE A 285 20.07 -18.91 6.97
N TYR A 286 20.93 -19.85 6.61
CA TYR A 286 21.73 -19.81 5.39
C TYR A 286 20.97 -20.47 4.24
N LEU A 287 20.94 -19.82 3.08
CA LEU A 287 20.30 -20.33 1.87
C LEU A 287 21.31 -20.37 0.73
N VAL A 288 21.17 -21.39 -0.11
CA VAL A 288 22.03 -21.61 -1.29
C VAL A 288 21.48 -20.78 -2.46
N PRO A 289 22.26 -19.84 -3.04
CA PRO A 289 21.82 -18.99 -4.14
C PRO A 289 21.24 -19.73 -5.35
N GLU A 290 21.82 -20.87 -5.72
CA GLU A 290 21.37 -21.73 -6.83
C GLU A 290 19.93 -22.23 -6.65
N LEU A 291 19.47 -22.37 -5.41
CA LEU A 291 18.16 -22.87 -5.05
C LEU A 291 17.15 -21.74 -4.73
N CYS A 292 17.51 -20.49 -5.03
CA CYS A 292 16.71 -19.31 -4.75
C CYS A 292 16.43 -18.52 -6.04
N TYR A 293 15.16 -18.22 -6.31
CA TYR A 293 14.73 -17.29 -7.35
C TYR A 293 14.63 -15.87 -6.81
N LEU A 294 14.95 -14.88 -7.66
CA LEU A 294 14.67 -13.48 -7.38
C LEU A 294 13.17 -13.20 -7.54
N THR A 295 12.59 -12.43 -6.61
CA THR A 295 11.18 -12.03 -6.69
C THR A 295 11.01 -10.55 -7.02
N GLY A 296 9.87 -10.21 -7.63
CA GLY A 296 9.57 -8.83 -8.04
C GLY A 296 10.43 -8.36 -9.21
N LEU A 297 10.31 -7.07 -9.56
CA LEU A 297 11.08 -6.42 -10.63
C LEU A 297 12.21 -5.57 -10.03
N SER A 298 13.34 -5.44 -10.73
CA SER A 298 14.36 -4.44 -10.40
C SER A 298 13.91 -3.09 -10.95
N ASP A 299 14.56 -2.01 -10.50
CA ASP A 299 14.23 -0.67 -11.00
C ASP A 299 14.54 -0.52 -12.50
N ASP A 300 15.62 -1.16 -12.97
CA ASP A 300 15.93 -1.25 -14.40
C ASP A 300 14.81 -1.95 -15.20
N MET A 301 14.26 -3.05 -14.67
CA MET A 301 13.13 -3.75 -15.30
C MET A 301 11.85 -2.92 -15.29
N ARG A 302 11.60 -2.16 -14.21
CA ARG A 302 10.45 -1.23 -14.13
C ARG A 302 10.60 -0.08 -15.12
N ALA A 303 11.82 0.38 -15.38
CA ALA A 303 12.11 1.43 -16.34
C ALA A 303 11.99 0.94 -17.80
N ASP A 304 12.15 -0.36 -18.06
CA ASP A 304 12.00 -0.94 -19.39
C ASP A 304 10.53 -1.08 -19.82
N PHE A 305 10.07 -0.14 -20.63
CA PHE A 305 8.72 -0.15 -21.20
C PHE A 305 8.43 -1.39 -22.06
N ARG A 306 9.44 -1.98 -22.70
CA ARG A 306 9.26 -3.18 -23.55
C ARG A 306 8.95 -4.41 -22.72
N LEU A 307 9.48 -4.49 -21.49
CA LEU A 307 9.15 -5.51 -20.49
C LEU A 307 7.81 -5.21 -19.83
N MET A 308 7.59 -3.96 -19.42
CA MET A 308 6.37 -3.57 -18.71
C MET A 308 5.10 -3.68 -19.56
N LYS A 309 5.21 -3.64 -20.90
CA LYS A 309 4.07 -3.81 -21.81
C LYS A 309 3.40 -5.20 -21.70
N PRO A 310 4.06 -6.33 -22.01
CA PRO A 310 3.46 -7.67 -21.88
C PRO A 310 3.08 -7.99 -20.43
N LEU A 311 3.87 -7.56 -19.45
CA LEU A 311 3.49 -7.71 -18.04
C LEU A 311 2.20 -6.93 -17.70
N GLY A 312 2.04 -5.74 -18.27
CA GLY A 312 0.84 -4.93 -18.14
C GLY A 312 -0.38 -5.59 -18.80
N GLU A 313 -0.22 -6.29 -19.92
CA GLU A 313 -1.30 -7.01 -20.59
C GLU A 313 -1.85 -8.16 -19.72
N ILE A 314 -0.98 -8.86 -18.99
CA ILE A 314 -1.38 -9.91 -18.04
C ILE A 314 -2.04 -9.31 -16.78
N THR A 315 -1.42 -8.27 -16.21
CA THR A 315 -1.80 -7.75 -14.88
C THR A 315 -2.98 -6.76 -14.91
N ARG A 316 -3.20 -6.05 -16.02
CA ARG A 316 -4.27 -5.04 -16.16
C ARG A 316 -5.57 -5.68 -16.66
N VAL A 317 -6.30 -6.28 -15.73
CA VAL A 317 -7.58 -6.94 -16.00
C VAL A 317 -8.73 -5.92 -16.00
N ARG A 318 -9.54 -5.92 -17.07
CA ARG A 318 -10.72 -5.03 -17.22
C ARG A 318 -11.82 -5.40 -16.21
N PRO A 319 -12.73 -4.48 -15.84
CA PRO A 319 -13.75 -4.75 -14.81
C PRO A 319 -14.62 -5.99 -15.05
N ARG A 320 -15.08 -6.21 -16.29
CA ARG A 320 -15.90 -7.40 -16.64
C ARG A 320 -15.14 -8.71 -16.46
N GLU A 321 -13.90 -8.77 -16.93
CA GLU A 321 -13.02 -9.93 -16.78
C GLU A 321 -12.66 -10.16 -15.31
N ARG A 322 -12.48 -9.10 -14.53
CA ARG A 322 -12.21 -9.18 -13.09
C ARG A 322 -13.37 -9.83 -12.34
N VAL A 323 -14.61 -9.43 -12.64
CA VAL A 323 -15.83 -10.07 -12.10
C VAL A 323 -15.90 -11.55 -12.49
N ALA A 324 -15.58 -11.89 -13.74
CA ALA A 324 -15.53 -13.29 -14.17
C ALA A 324 -14.49 -14.10 -13.36
N LYS A 325 -13.28 -13.55 -13.14
CA LYS A 325 -12.25 -14.16 -12.30
C LYS A 325 -12.73 -14.34 -10.84
N PHE A 326 -13.42 -13.37 -10.25
CA PHE A 326 -14.02 -13.53 -8.92
C PHE A 326 -15.03 -14.67 -8.85
N ASN A 327 -15.88 -14.82 -9.86
CA ASN A 327 -16.84 -15.92 -9.93
C ASN A 327 -16.16 -17.29 -10.10
N VAL A 328 -15.07 -17.37 -10.86
CA VAL A 328 -14.26 -18.59 -10.97
C VAL A 328 -13.65 -18.96 -9.61
N PHE A 329 -13.08 -17.99 -8.89
CA PHE A 329 -12.57 -18.19 -7.53
C PHE A 329 -13.65 -18.72 -6.58
N ARG A 330 -14.82 -18.09 -6.57
CA ARG A 330 -15.97 -18.51 -5.75
C ARG A 330 -16.37 -19.95 -6.07
N LYS A 331 -16.51 -20.29 -7.35
CA LYS A 331 -16.84 -21.66 -7.79
C LYS A 331 -15.78 -22.67 -7.38
N ARG A 332 -14.50 -22.30 -7.40
CA ARG A 332 -13.41 -23.18 -6.96
C ARG A 332 -13.50 -23.48 -5.46
N ILE A 333 -13.88 -22.50 -4.62
CA ILE A 333 -14.17 -22.74 -3.20
C ILE A 333 -15.31 -23.74 -3.07
N GLU A 334 -16.41 -23.52 -3.78
CA GLU A 334 -17.62 -24.35 -3.70
C GLU A 334 -17.39 -25.81 -4.13
N ASN A 335 -16.52 -26.01 -5.13
CA ASN A 335 -16.26 -27.32 -5.74
C ASN A 335 -15.05 -28.06 -5.14
N SER A 336 -14.52 -27.60 -4.00
CA SER A 336 -13.36 -28.22 -3.35
C SER A 336 -13.60 -28.43 -1.86
N GLU A 337 -12.66 -29.11 -1.19
CA GLU A 337 -12.68 -29.29 0.27
C GLU A 337 -12.67 -27.94 1.04
N ALA A 338 -12.33 -26.84 0.38
CA ALA A 338 -12.39 -25.50 0.94
C ALA A 338 -13.80 -25.10 1.39
N LYS A 339 -14.86 -25.62 0.74
CA LYS A 339 -16.25 -25.44 1.16
C LYS A 339 -16.50 -26.01 2.56
N GLU A 340 -15.94 -27.18 2.85
CA GLU A 340 -16.13 -27.86 4.13
C GLU A 340 -15.49 -27.08 5.29
N VAL A 341 -14.46 -26.26 5.03
CA VAL A 341 -13.89 -25.35 6.04
C VAL A 341 -14.94 -24.34 6.51
N LEU A 342 -15.65 -23.67 5.60
CA LEU A 342 -16.67 -22.70 5.95
C LEU A 342 -17.92 -23.37 6.53
N LYS A 343 -18.35 -24.48 5.92
CA LYS A 343 -19.55 -25.21 6.33
C LYS A 343 -19.47 -25.73 7.77
N ARG A 344 -18.30 -26.20 8.21
CA ARG A 344 -18.06 -26.62 9.61
C ARG A 344 -18.27 -25.50 10.62
N TRP A 345 -18.08 -24.25 10.18
CA TRP A 345 -18.34 -23.07 10.98
C TRP A 345 -19.75 -22.51 10.79
N GLU A 346 -20.63 -23.26 10.12
CA GLU A 346 -22.00 -22.86 9.76
C GLU A 346 -22.04 -21.58 8.91
N LEU A 347 -21.00 -21.41 8.08
CA LEU A 347 -20.86 -20.31 7.14
C LEU A 347 -20.91 -20.82 5.70
N ALA A 348 -21.49 -20.01 4.81
CA ALA A 348 -21.51 -20.27 3.38
C ALA A 348 -21.27 -18.98 2.60
N LEU A 349 -20.55 -19.07 1.49
CA LEU A 349 -20.28 -17.92 0.64
C LEU A 349 -21.47 -17.68 -0.31
N ASP A 350 -21.89 -16.42 -0.46
CA ASP A 350 -22.98 -16.06 -1.36
C ASP A 350 -22.61 -16.38 -2.81
N THR A 351 -23.65 -16.62 -3.60
CA THR A 351 -23.52 -16.92 -5.00
C THR A 351 -23.08 -15.73 -5.84
N ASN A 352 -23.50 -14.53 -5.45
CA ASN A 352 -23.29 -13.29 -6.19
C ASN A 352 -22.36 -12.35 -5.43
N LEU A 353 -21.66 -11.52 -6.21
CA LEU A 353 -21.01 -10.35 -5.64
C LEU A 353 -22.07 -9.41 -5.04
N ALA A 354 -21.72 -8.81 -3.91
CA ALA A 354 -22.56 -7.86 -3.22
C ALA A 354 -22.83 -6.64 -4.10
N ARG A 355 -24.05 -6.10 -3.95
CA ARG A 355 -24.49 -4.88 -4.61
C ARG A 355 -24.69 -3.82 -3.55
N VAL A 356 -24.19 -2.63 -3.80
CA VAL A 356 -24.35 -1.47 -2.93
C VAL A 356 -25.01 -0.35 -3.71
N GLN A 357 -25.85 0.42 -3.02
CA GLN A 357 -26.42 1.63 -3.56
C GLN A 357 -25.48 2.79 -3.30
N GLY A 358 -25.08 3.50 -4.35
CA GLY A 358 -24.25 4.69 -4.26
C GLY A 358 -24.86 5.86 -5.01
N HIS A 359 -24.19 7.01 -4.93
CA HIS A 359 -24.63 8.24 -5.57
C HIS A 359 -23.57 8.75 -6.54
N ILE A 360 -24.01 9.30 -7.68
CA ILE A 360 -23.12 10.03 -8.59
C ILE A 360 -23.22 11.52 -8.27
N LEU A 361 -22.09 12.12 -7.89
CA LEU A 361 -22.01 13.57 -7.70
C LEU A 361 -22.11 14.28 -9.06
N PRO A 362 -22.88 15.37 -9.17
CA PRO A 362 -22.92 16.16 -10.39
C PRO A 362 -21.53 16.72 -10.72
N PRO A 363 -21.15 16.82 -12.01
CA PRO A 363 -19.90 17.47 -12.39
C PRO A 363 -19.85 18.93 -11.91
N ASP A 364 -18.69 19.32 -11.37
CA ASP A 364 -18.42 20.72 -11.02
C ASP A 364 -18.09 21.56 -12.27
N SER A 365 -18.01 22.88 -12.07
CA SER A 365 -17.52 23.81 -13.08
C SER A 365 -16.15 24.37 -12.71
N ILE A 366 -15.30 24.57 -13.72
CA ILE A 366 -13.92 25.05 -13.57
C ILE A 366 -13.84 26.52 -13.92
N ILE A 367 -13.26 27.33 -13.04
CA ILE A 367 -13.10 28.76 -13.23
C ILE A 367 -11.73 29.05 -13.86
N PHE A 368 -11.73 29.75 -14.99
CA PHE A 368 -10.53 30.26 -15.67
C PHE A 368 -10.40 31.78 -15.46
N SER A 369 -10.13 32.60 -16.48
CA SER A 369 -9.92 34.04 -16.30
C SER A 369 -11.17 34.83 -15.92
N ASP A 370 -12.36 34.35 -16.29
CA ASP A 370 -13.63 35.01 -16.01
C ASP A 370 -14.44 34.20 -14.98
N PRO A 371 -14.49 34.64 -13.71
CA PRO A 371 -15.31 33.99 -12.68
C PRO A 371 -16.80 33.95 -12.98
N LEU A 372 -17.31 34.83 -13.85
CA LEU A 372 -18.72 34.88 -14.24
C LEU A 372 -19.06 33.84 -15.32
N LYS A 373 -18.06 33.23 -15.95
CA LYS A 373 -18.23 32.24 -17.03
C LYS A 373 -17.43 30.96 -16.73
N PRO A 374 -17.79 30.21 -15.67
CA PRO A 374 -17.13 28.95 -15.36
C PRO A 374 -17.40 27.91 -16.45
N PHE A 375 -16.41 27.08 -16.75
CA PHE A 375 -16.50 26.02 -17.74
C PHE A 375 -17.19 24.78 -17.13
N PRO A 376 -18.34 24.33 -17.66
CA PRO A 376 -19.01 23.14 -17.16
C PRO A 376 -18.22 21.89 -17.54
N VAL A 377 -17.91 21.03 -16.57
CA VAL A 377 -17.20 19.77 -16.82
C VAL A 377 -18.19 18.70 -17.27
N GLY A 378 -17.84 17.95 -18.31
CA GLY A 378 -18.62 16.82 -18.78
C GLY A 378 -18.49 15.56 -17.89
N PRO A 379 -19.21 14.48 -18.21
CA PRO A 379 -19.19 13.23 -17.43
C PRO A 379 -17.80 12.57 -17.35
N ASP A 380 -16.92 12.82 -18.32
CA ASP A 380 -15.55 12.28 -18.35
C ASP A 380 -14.57 13.04 -17.44
N ALA A 381 -15.05 14.04 -16.68
CA ALA A 381 -14.25 14.85 -15.77
C ALA A 381 -12.98 15.47 -16.43
N ASN A 382 -13.10 15.96 -17.68
CA ASN A 382 -11.97 16.46 -18.46
C ASN A 382 -12.19 17.90 -18.97
N TRP A 383 -11.25 18.79 -18.68
CA TRP A 383 -11.24 20.19 -19.12
C TRP A 383 -9.89 20.60 -19.74
N THR A 384 -9.17 19.65 -20.36
CA THR A 384 -7.85 19.92 -20.95
C THR A 384 -7.93 20.96 -22.07
N THR A 385 -8.99 20.92 -22.90
CA THR A 385 -9.11 21.83 -24.04
C THR A 385 -9.22 23.31 -23.63
N PRO A 386 -10.10 23.69 -22.68
CA PRO A 386 -10.18 25.06 -22.16
C PRO A 386 -8.86 25.65 -21.62
N THR A 387 -8.00 24.83 -21.02
CA THR A 387 -6.70 25.29 -20.48
C THR A 387 -5.77 25.89 -21.54
N ARG A 388 -6.06 25.69 -22.83
CA ARG A 388 -5.30 26.27 -23.95
C ARG A 388 -5.65 27.72 -24.25
N SER A 389 -6.83 28.18 -23.82
CA SER A 389 -7.41 29.46 -24.22
C SER A 389 -7.36 30.52 -23.11
N SER A 390 -7.18 30.08 -21.86
CA SER A 390 -7.05 30.97 -20.71
C SER A 390 -6.59 30.19 -19.48
N VAL A 391 -5.94 30.90 -18.57
CA VAL A 391 -5.74 30.44 -17.19
C VAL A 391 -6.37 31.41 -16.19
N PHE A 392 -6.54 30.97 -14.94
CA PHE A 392 -7.11 31.79 -13.85
C PHE A 392 -6.19 32.93 -13.43
N ARG A 393 -4.89 32.67 -13.25
CA ARG A 393 -3.88 33.68 -12.91
C ARG A 393 -2.54 33.31 -13.56
N ALA A 394 -1.93 34.23 -14.30
CA ALA A 394 -0.61 34.05 -14.89
C ALA A 394 0.31 35.24 -14.59
N PRO A 395 1.32 35.09 -13.72
CA PRO A 395 2.41 36.06 -13.58
C PRO A 395 3.23 36.14 -14.88
N ASN A 396 3.91 37.25 -15.11
CA ASN A 396 4.81 37.38 -16.26
C ASN A 396 6.11 36.59 -16.02
N LEU A 397 6.55 35.81 -17.01
CA LEU A 397 7.86 35.16 -16.99
C LEU A 397 8.89 36.03 -17.71
N GLU A 398 9.55 36.91 -16.96
CA GLU A 398 10.40 37.95 -17.53
C GLU A 398 11.86 37.52 -17.74
N ARG A 399 12.43 36.82 -16.74
CA ARG A 399 13.84 36.40 -16.73
C ARG A 399 13.93 34.92 -16.41
N TRP A 400 14.44 34.15 -17.37
CA TRP A 400 14.65 32.71 -17.23
C TRP A 400 15.72 32.25 -18.22
N CYS A 401 16.28 31.08 -17.95
CA CYS A 401 17.31 30.49 -18.80
C CYS A 401 16.96 29.06 -19.18
N VAL A 402 17.51 28.63 -20.31
CA VAL A 402 17.40 27.26 -20.83
C VAL A 402 18.81 26.70 -20.95
N LEU A 403 19.06 25.60 -20.25
CA LEU A 403 20.32 24.87 -20.36
C LEU A 403 20.12 23.75 -21.38
N THR A 404 20.89 23.76 -22.47
CA THR A 404 20.81 22.74 -23.52
C THR A 404 22.20 22.40 -24.05
N THR A 405 22.33 21.39 -24.89
CA THR A 405 23.58 21.03 -25.55
C THR A 405 23.58 21.50 -27.00
N GLY A 406 24.78 21.65 -27.60
CA GLY A 406 24.89 22.03 -29.01
C GLY A 406 24.10 21.10 -29.94
N PHE A 407 24.11 19.79 -29.66
CA PHE A 407 23.40 18.79 -30.47
C PHE A 407 21.86 18.83 -30.33
N MET A 408 21.31 19.51 -29.33
CA MET A 408 19.86 19.66 -29.11
C MET A 408 19.36 21.07 -29.43
N MET A 409 20.23 21.98 -29.88
CA MET A 409 19.90 23.40 -30.01
C MET A 409 18.72 23.64 -30.96
N ALA A 410 18.71 23.00 -32.13
CA ALA A 410 17.62 23.15 -33.11
C ALA A 410 16.27 22.66 -32.55
N ASP A 411 16.24 21.46 -31.96
CA ASP A 411 15.04 20.92 -31.30
C ASP A 411 14.57 21.80 -30.14
N THR A 412 15.52 22.38 -29.40
CA THR A 412 15.24 23.28 -28.27
C THR A 412 14.57 24.56 -28.76
N GLU A 413 15.11 25.24 -29.77
CA GLU A 413 14.54 26.48 -30.30
C GLU A 413 13.14 26.25 -30.86
N ASN A 414 12.94 25.15 -31.61
CA ASN A 414 11.62 24.74 -32.09
C ASN A 414 10.64 24.53 -30.94
N PHE A 415 11.07 23.86 -29.87
CA PHE A 415 10.21 23.63 -28.70
C PHE A 415 9.90 24.92 -27.94
N LEU A 416 10.83 25.88 -27.87
CA LEU A 416 10.61 27.19 -27.27
C LEU A 416 9.56 28.00 -28.05
N GLN A 417 9.54 27.90 -29.38
CA GLN A 417 8.46 28.49 -30.18
C GLN A 417 7.09 27.87 -29.85
N LEU A 418 7.04 26.55 -29.64
CA LEU A 418 5.81 25.87 -29.22
C LEU A 418 5.34 26.30 -27.83
N ILE A 419 6.27 26.49 -26.88
CA ILE A 419 5.96 27.03 -25.54
C ILE A 419 5.38 28.43 -25.67
N ASN A 420 6.02 29.32 -26.44
CA ASN A 420 5.52 30.68 -26.65
C ASN A 420 4.14 30.70 -27.30
N LYS A 421 3.91 29.86 -28.33
CA LYS A 421 2.60 29.72 -28.96
C LYS A 421 1.53 29.25 -27.97
N ALA A 422 1.85 28.28 -27.11
CA ALA A 422 0.93 27.82 -26.09
C ALA A 422 0.66 28.89 -25.01
N ALA A 423 1.71 29.58 -24.56
CA ALA A 423 1.64 30.64 -23.56
C ALA A 423 0.77 31.82 -24.02
N GLN A 424 0.89 32.24 -25.28
CA GLN A 424 0.04 33.26 -25.90
C GLN A 424 -1.45 32.88 -25.84
N GLY A 425 -1.79 31.64 -26.18
CA GLY A 425 -3.17 31.14 -26.09
C GLY A 425 -3.73 31.23 -24.67
N MET A 426 -2.90 31.00 -23.65
CA MET A 426 -3.28 31.06 -22.24
C MET A 426 -3.30 32.47 -21.65
N ARG A 427 -2.92 33.50 -22.44
CA ARG A 427 -2.63 34.87 -21.94
C ARG A 427 -1.50 34.88 -20.90
N PHE A 428 -0.58 33.93 -20.98
CA PHE A 428 0.62 33.87 -20.16
C PHE A 428 1.78 34.52 -20.93
N LYS A 429 2.24 35.68 -20.45
CA LYS A 429 3.36 36.40 -21.07
C LYS A 429 4.68 35.75 -20.70
N VAL A 430 5.38 35.22 -21.71
CA VAL A 430 6.69 34.58 -21.58
C VAL A 430 7.69 35.33 -22.46
N ASN A 431 8.71 35.93 -21.84
CA ASN A 431 9.81 36.57 -22.56
C ASN A 431 10.76 35.53 -23.15
N ARG A 432 11.59 35.91 -24.12
CA ARG A 432 12.62 35.02 -24.67
C ARG A 432 13.64 34.62 -23.58
N PRO A 433 13.96 33.33 -23.41
CA PRO A 433 14.95 32.91 -22.42
C PRO A 433 16.38 33.23 -22.87
N ASN A 434 17.30 33.28 -21.90
CA ASN A 434 18.73 33.17 -22.17
C ASN A 434 19.10 31.69 -22.37
N VAL A 435 19.62 31.31 -23.53
CA VAL A 435 20.00 29.91 -23.82
C VAL A 435 21.49 29.73 -23.53
N VAL A 436 21.80 28.78 -22.65
CA VAL A 436 23.16 28.46 -22.21
C VAL A 436 23.53 27.06 -22.70
N LEU A 437 24.66 26.97 -23.41
CA LEU A 437 25.18 25.71 -23.93
C LEU A 437 26.01 24.98 -22.87
N LEU A 438 25.68 23.72 -22.64
CA LEU A 438 26.42 22.81 -21.77
C LEU A 438 27.41 21.98 -22.60
N PHE A 439 28.67 22.01 -22.17
CA PHE A 439 29.77 21.31 -22.86
C PHE A 439 30.06 19.90 -22.30
N LYS A 440 29.59 19.56 -21.07
CA LYS A 440 29.77 18.22 -20.45
C LYS A 440 28.62 17.82 -19.52
N ASN A 441 28.39 16.51 -19.42
CA ASN A 441 27.51 15.78 -18.48
C ASN A 441 26.19 16.50 -18.10
N VAL A 442 25.21 16.42 -19.00
CA VAL A 442 23.85 16.99 -18.83
C VAL A 442 23.16 16.48 -17.57
N GLN A 443 23.40 15.22 -17.19
CA GLN A 443 22.75 14.60 -16.05
C GLN A 443 23.22 15.20 -14.73
N LYS A 444 24.54 15.31 -14.54
CA LYS A 444 25.12 15.97 -13.36
C LYS A 444 24.70 17.45 -13.27
N CYS A 445 24.64 18.14 -14.41
CA CYS A 445 24.13 19.53 -14.43
C CYS A 445 22.65 19.60 -14.01
N SER A 446 21.82 18.66 -14.49
CA SER A 446 20.41 18.56 -14.11
C SER A 446 20.22 18.32 -12.61
N GLU A 447 21.03 17.43 -12.02
CA GLU A 447 21.02 17.15 -10.57
C GLU A 447 21.36 18.41 -9.77
N MET A 448 22.45 19.09 -10.11
CA MET A 448 22.88 20.33 -9.44
C MET A 448 21.84 21.45 -9.55
N VAL A 449 21.19 21.61 -10.70
CA VAL A 449 20.13 22.62 -10.89
C VAL A 449 18.91 22.27 -10.05
N THR A 450 18.58 20.98 -9.94
CA THR A 450 17.46 20.53 -9.12
C THR A 450 17.70 20.80 -7.64
N GLU A 451 18.93 20.62 -7.17
CA GLU A 451 19.33 20.89 -5.78
C GLU A 451 19.34 22.39 -5.45
N LYS A 452 19.84 23.24 -6.36
CA LYS A 452 20.08 24.66 -6.08
C LYS A 452 18.93 25.60 -6.48
N SER A 453 18.04 25.18 -7.39
CA SER A 453 17.00 26.05 -7.91
C SER A 453 15.65 25.85 -7.23
N LYS A 454 15.07 26.95 -6.72
CA LYS A 454 13.70 26.99 -6.19
C LYS A 454 12.63 26.69 -7.26
N ALA A 455 12.90 26.99 -8.53
CA ALA A 455 11.99 26.75 -9.65
C ALA A 455 12.77 26.33 -10.90
N ASN A 456 12.65 25.05 -11.27
CA ASN A 456 13.29 24.49 -12.46
C ASN A 456 12.31 23.61 -13.24
N LYS A 457 12.59 23.28 -14.51
CA LYS A 457 11.81 22.30 -15.28
C LYS A 457 12.71 21.50 -16.20
N VAL A 458 12.77 20.19 -15.97
CA VAL A 458 13.50 19.24 -16.84
C VAL A 458 12.58 18.75 -17.96
N ILE A 459 13.12 18.70 -19.18
CA ILE A 459 12.45 18.20 -20.38
C ILE A 459 13.39 17.18 -21.04
N VAL A 460 12.91 15.96 -21.27
CA VAL A 460 13.69 14.91 -21.92
C VAL A 460 13.68 15.06 -23.44
N LYS A 461 14.81 14.75 -24.11
CA LYS A 461 15.01 14.93 -25.56
C LYS A 461 13.86 14.38 -26.41
N LYS A 462 13.36 13.17 -26.11
CA LYS A 462 12.27 12.52 -26.86
C LYS A 462 11.00 13.35 -26.95
N ASN A 463 10.78 14.27 -26.01
CA ASN A 463 9.57 15.09 -25.97
C ASN A 463 9.67 16.35 -26.86
N LEU A 464 10.88 16.80 -27.22
CA LEU A 464 11.09 18.03 -28.00
C LEU A 464 10.53 17.91 -29.43
N ALA A 465 10.70 16.74 -30.05
CA ALA A 465 10.33 16.48 -31.45
C ALA A 465 9.23 15.40 -31.61
N SER A 466 8.50 15.08 -30.54
CA SER A 466 7.47 14.04 -30.58
C SER A 466 6.23 14.42 -31.40
N LYS A 467 5.53 13.41 -31.94
CA LYS A 467 4.16 13.57 -32.48
C LYS A 467 3.24 14.01 -31.33
N GLY A 468 2.90 15.30 -31.29
CA GLY A 468 2.16 15.91 -30.17
C GLY A 468 2.97 16.89 -29.31
N ALA A 469 4.15 17.33 -29.75
CA ALA A 469 5.01 18.28 -29.04
C ALA A 469 4.28 19.55 -28.57
N LEU A 470 3.30 20.08 -29.34
CA LEU A 470 2.51 21.23 -28.92
C LEU A 470 1.70 20.95 -27.63
N THR A 471 1.07 19.78 -27.51
CA THR A 471 0.34 19.40 -26.28
C THR A 471 1.29 19.29 -25.09
N ILE A 472 2.51 18.80 -25.32
CA ILE A 472 3.55 18.75 -24.29
C ILE A 472 3.97 20.17 -23.90
N ALA A 473 4.22 21.04 -24.88
CA ALA A 473 4.58 22.44 -24.66
C ALA A 473 3.49 23.20 -23.89
N THR A 474 2.21 22.96 -24.18
CA THR A 474 1.09 23.50 -23.38
C THR A 474 1.18 23.07 -21.93
N LYS A 475 1.37 21.77 -21.65
CA LYS A 475 1.51 21.27 -20.27
C LYS A 475 2.75 21.82 -19.57
N VAL A 476 3.86 22.01 -20.30
CA VAL A 476 5.07 22.67 -19.79
C VAL A 476 4.78 24.12 -19.43
N ALA A 477 4.11 24.88 -20.30
CA ALA A 477 3.76 26.28 -20.05
C ALA A 477 2.81 26.44 -18.86
N ILE A 478 1.81 25.55 -18.71
CA ILE A 478 0.96 25.47 -17.51
C ILE A 478 1.81 25.26 -16.26
N GLN A 479 2.76 24.33 -16.29
CA GLN A 479 3.63 24.07 -15.14
C GLN A 479 4.58 25.24 -14.82
N LEU A 480 5.10 25.92 -15.84
CA LEU A 480 5.91 27.13 -15.65
C LEU A 480 5.07 28.22 -14.97
N CYS A 481 3.83 28.42 -15.43
CA CYS A 481 2.88 29.34 -14.80
C CYS A 481 2.68 29.00 -13.30
N CYS A 482 2.44 27.73 -12.95
CA CYS A 482 2.33 27.32 -11.54
C CYS A 482 3.60 27.63 -10.72
N LYS A 483 4.78 27.32 -11.28
CA LYS A 483 6.07 27.45 -10.57
C LYS A 483 6.45 28.88 -10.23
N ILE A 484 5.89 29.86 -10.92
CA ILE A 484 6.10 31.29 -10.65
C ILE A 484 4.93 31.92 -9.86
N GLY A 485 4.02 31.12 -9.31
CA GLY A 485 2.90 31.58 -8.48
C GLY A 485 1.57 31.79 -9.22
N GLY A 486 1.52 31.41 -10.49
CA GLY A 486 0.27 31.37 -11.26
C GLY A 486 -0.62 30.20 -10.87
N ALA A 487 -1.86 30.26 -11.34
CA ALA A 487 -2.89 29.26 -11.12
C ALA A 487 -3.61 29.00 -12.45
N PRO A 488 -3.58 27.78 -12.98
CA PRO A 488 -4.23 27.44 -14.25
C PRO A 488 -5.75 27.59 -14.20
N TRP A 489 -6.38 27.18 -13.09
CA TRP A 489 -7.82 27.25 -12.86
C TRP A 489 -8.12 27.29 -11.36
N SER A 490 -9.41 27.50 -11.02
CA SER A 490 -9.97 27.46 -9.67
C SER A 490 -11.30 26.68 -9.69
N VAL A 491 -11.80 26.28 -8.52
CA VAL A 491 -13.15 25.75 -8.32
C VAL A 491 -13.90 26.63 -7.32
N ALA A 492 -15.22 26.72 -7.43
CA ALA A 492 -16.02 27.44 -6.46
C ALA A 492 -16.07 26.66 -5.13
N VAL A 493 -15.54 27.26 -4.06
CA VAL A 493 -15.61 26.70 -2.70
C VAL A 493 -16.60 27.54 -1.88
N PRO A 494 -17.75 26.99 -1.47
CA PRO A 494 -18.80 27.78 -0.80
C PRO A 494 -18.47 28.13 0.66
N LEU A 495 -17.47 27.48 1.26
CA LEU A 495 -17.08 27.67 2.65
C LEU A 495 -16.12 28.86 2.79
N LYS A 496 -16.58 29.93 3.45
CA LYS A 496 -15.75 31.09 3.78
C LYS A 496 -14.77 30.77 4.91
N GLY A 497 -13.53 31.25 4.79
CA GLY A 497 -12.50 31.04 5.80
C GLY A 497 -12.02 29.59 5.93
N LEU A 498 -12.25 28.75 4.93
CA LEU A 498 -11.73 27.38 4.90
C LEU A 498 -10.23 27.37 4.55
N MET A 499 -9.47 26.56 5.27
CA MET A 499 -8.10 26.19 4.95
C MET A 499 -8.02 24.67 4.78
N VAL A 500 -7.72 24.23 3.57
CA VAL A 500 -7.46 22.82 3.24
C VAL A 500 -5.97 22.52 3.41
N LEU A 501 -5.67 21.43 4.11
CA LEU A 501 -4.35 20.85 4.31
C LEU A 501 -4.27 19.48 3.63
N GLY A 502 -3.12 19.16 3.06
CA GLY A 502 -2.76 17.81 2.62
C GLY A 502 -1.45 17.40 3.28
N PHE A 503 -1.37 16.16 3.74
CA PHE A 503 -0.15 15.62 4.33
C PHE A 503 0.11 14.19 3.86
N ASP A 504 1.33 13.95 3.41
CA ASP A 504 1.80 12.63 2.96
C ASP A 504 3.21 12.34 3.50
N VAL A 505 3.54 11.06 3.64
CA VAL A 505 4.83 10.56 4.09
C VAL A 505 5.41 9.64 3.04
N THR A 506 6.62 9.96 2.59
CA THR A 506 7.38 9.12 1.66
C THR A 506 8.67 8.64 2.30
N HIS A 507 9.01 7.36 2.13
CA HIS A 507 10.28 6.79 2.58
C HIS A 507 11.41 7.12 1.60
N ASP A 508 12.57 7.50 2.14
CA ASP A 508 13.77 7.73 1.35
C ASP A 508 14.30 6.39 0.78
N SER A 509 14.50 6.34 -0.54
CA SER A 509 15.03 5.15 -1.22
C SER A 509 16.51 4.90 -0.96
N ASP A 510 17.25 5.98 -0.67
CA ASP A 510 18.71 5.99 -0.61
C ASP A 510 19.18 5.94 0.86
N LEU A 511 18.45 6.59 1.77
CA LEU A 511 18.76 6.62 3.21
C LEU A 511 17.78 5.76 4.02
N LYS A 512 18.24 4.55 4.36
CA LYS A 512 17.47 3.58 5.16
C LYS A 512 17.02 4.18 6.50
N GLY A 513 15.71 4.09 6.76
CA GLY A 513 15.10 4.55 8.01
C GLY A 513 14.82 6.05 8.06
N SER A 514 15.08 6.79 6.98
CA SER A 514 14.66 8.18 6.82
C SER A 514 13.36 8.25 6.01
N SER A 515 12.46 9.11 6.45
CA SER A 515 11.20 9.40 5.77
C SER A 515 11.02 10.92 5.72
N TYR A 516 10.26 11.41 4.75
CA TYR A 516 9.92 12.82 4.64
C TYR A 516 8.42 13.00 4.75
N GLY A 517 8.00 13.86 5.67
CA GLY A 517 6.63 14.34 5.78
C GLY A 517 6.48 15.62 4.99
N ALA A 518 5.51 15.68 4.08
CA ALA A 518 5.23 16.87 3.28
C ALA A 518 3.83 17.40 3.61
N LEU A 519 3.77 18.63 4.13
CA LEU A 519 2.54 19.37 4.34
C LEU A 519 2.34 20.39 3.22
N VAL A 520 1.13 20.41 2.66
CA VAL A 520 0.65 21.48 1.77
C VAL A 520 -0.60 22.11 2.36
N ALA A 521 -0.75 23.43 2.20
CA ALA A 521 -1.83 24.18 2.80
C ALA A 521 -2.33 25.28 1.86
N SER A 522 -3.63 25.32 1.60
CA SER A 522 -4.25 26.44 0.88
C SER A 522 -4.15 27.73 1.71
N ILE A 523 -3.85 28.85 1.05
CA ILE A 523 -3.69 30.15 1.72
C ILE A 523 -4.60 31.24 1.13
N ASP A 524 -5.45 30.91 0.17
CA ASP A 524 -6.45 31.81 -0.40
C ASP A 524 -7.80 31.12 -0.64
N PRO A 525 -8.92 31.87 -0.63
CA PRO A 525 -10.27 31.29 -0.78
C PRO A 525 -10.50 30.54 -2.09
N GLN A 526 -9.77 30.90 -3.15
CA GLN A 526 -9.86 30.29 -4.47
C GLN A 526 -9.04 28.99 -4.60
N MET A 527 -8.36 28.55 -3.54
CA MET A 527 -7.49 27.36 -3.58
C MET A 527 -6.43 27.44 -4.68
N SER A 528 -5.99 28.66 -4.98
CA SER A 528 -5.10 28.97 -6.12
C SER A 528 -3.65 29.14 -5.69
N SER A 529 -3.42 29.24 -4.38
CA SER A 529 -2.10 29.44 -3.78
C SER A 529 -1.91 28.50 -2.61
N TRP A 530 -0.73 27.89 -2.53
CA TRP A 530 -0.43 26.85 -1.56
C TRP A 530 0.90 27.13 -0.87
N PHE A 531 0.90 27.06 0.46
CA PHE A 531 2.10 26.93 1.26
C PHE A 531 2.52 25.47 1.29
N SER A 532 3.82 25.19 1.28
CA SER A 532 4.34 23.84 1.44
C SER A 532 5.54 23.81 2.39
N ARG A 533 5.66 22.71 3.12
CA ARG A 533 6.79 22.42 4.01
C ARG A 533 7.09 20.94 3.99
N VAL A 534 8.38 20.59 4.01
CA VAL A 534 8.85 19.22 4.09
C VAL A 534 9.75 19.08 5.31
N SER A 535 9.59 18.01 6.09
CA SER A 535 10.46 17.69 7.21
C SER A 535 10.94 16.23 7.16
N PRO A 536 12.23 15.97 7.43
CA PRO A 536 12.73 14.62 7.60
C PRO A 536 12.36 14.08 8.99
N HIS A 537 11.99 12.81 9.07
CA HIS A 537 11.73 12.11 10.33
C HIS A 537 12.23 10.66 10.25
N ARG A 538 12.63 10.12 11.39
CA ARG A 538 13.08 8.73 11.57
C ARG A 538 12.13 7.91 12.44
N SER A 539 11.21 8.58 13.14
CA SER A 539 10.22 7.94 14.01
C SER A 539 8.83 8.57 13.88
N GLY A 540 7.79 7.86 14.35
CA GLY A 540 6.41 8.36 14.35
C GLY A 540 6.17 9.52 15.34
N ASN A 541 6.97 9.63 16.40
CA ASN A 541 6.86 10.73 17.36
C ASN A 541 7.41 12.04 16.75
N GLU A 542 8.54 11.96 16.05
CA GLU A 542 9.09 13.09 15.29
C GLU A 542 8.11 13.55 14.22
N LEU A 543 7.48 12.62 13.51
CA LEU A 543 6.44 12.90 12.52
C LEU A 543 5.28 13.70 13.11
N SER A 544 4.79 13.28 14.29
CA SER A 544 3.68 13.96 14.96
C SER A 544 4.08 15.40 15.34
N ASN A 545 5.27 15.59 15.91
CA ASN A 545 5.73 16.94 16.28
C ASN A 545 5.88 17.84 15.05
N ASP A 546 6.46 17.29 13.97
CA ASP A 546 6.67 18.00 12.71
C ASP A 546 5.36 18.41 12.04
N ILE A 547 4.31 17.60 12.15
CA ILE A 547 3.00 17.91 11.59
C ILE A 547 2.41 19.14 12.27
N ALA A 548 2.52 19.22 13.60
CA ALA A 548 2.02 20.33 14.39
C ALA A 548 2.79 21.63 14.06
N VAL A 549 4.13 21.55 14.01
CA VAL A 549 4.98 22.68 13.60
C VAL A 549 4.63 23.16 12.19
N SER A 550 4.43 22.23 11.26
CA SER A 550 4.08 22.55 9.87
C SER A 550 2.71 23.23 9.76
N VAL A 551 1.73 22.81 10.56
CA VAL A 551 0.41 23.45 10.66
C VAL A 551 0.52 24.88 11.20
N VAL A 552 1.31 25.12 12.26
CA VAL A 552 1.52 26.46 12.81
C VAL A 552 2.13 27.40 11.76
N HIS A 553 3.14 26.95 11.02
CA HIS A 553 3.73 27.73 9.93
C HIS A 553 2.71 28.03 8.82
N ALA A 554 1.85 27.06 8.49
CA ALA A 554 0.80 27.26 7.51
C ALA A 554 -0.21 28.31 8.00
N LEU A 555 -0.60 28.29 9.27
CA LEU A 555 -1.52 29.26 9.88
C LEU A 555 -0.93 30.67 9.87
N HIS A 556 0.34 30.83 10.19
CA HIS A 556 1.02 32.12 10.04
C HIS A 556 0.97 32.62 8.60
N LYS A 557 1.24 31.76 7.61
CA LYS A 557 1.18 32.13 6.18
C LYS A 557 -0.25 32.46 5.72
N TYR A 558 -1.25 31.76 6.23
CA TYR A 558 -2.64 32.10 5.99
C TYR A 558 -2.98 33.47 6.56
N ARG A 559 -2.57 33.74 7.80
CA ARG A 559 -2.80 35.03 8.48
C ARG A 559 -2.11 36.19 7.78
N GLU A 560 -0.83 36.06 7.44
CA GLU A 560 -0.07 37.05 6.68
C GLU A 560 -0.78 37.46 5.38
N ARG A 561 -1.46 36.51 4.74
CA ARG A 561 -2.13 36.75 3.45
C ARG A 561 -3.55 37.28 3.59
N ASN A 562 -4.30 36.82 4.59
CA ASN A 562 -5.74 37.10 4.72
C ASN A 562 -6.06 38.10 5.84
N ASN A 563 -5.06 38.53 6.62
CA ASN A 563 -5.22 39.34 7.83
C ASN A 563 -6.22 38.73 8.84
N ALA A 564 -6.41 37.42 8.78
CA ALA A 564 -7.34 36.65 9.59
C ALA A 564 -6.86 35.21 9.72
N VAL A 565 -7.25 34.53 10.79
CA VAL A 565 -7.08 33.09 10.95
C VAL A 565 -8.21 32.34 10.23
N PRO A 566 -7.99 31.10 9.76
CA PRO A 566 -9.05 30.32 9.13
C PRO A 566 -10.17 29.99 10.14
N VAL A 567 -11.41 30.01 9.65
CA VAL A 567 -12.61 29.63 10.42
C VAL A 567 -12.73 28.11 10.52
N ALA A 568 -12.28 27.39 9.49
CA ALA A 568 -12.30 25.93 9.44
C ALA A 568 -11.02 25.39 8.81
N ILE A 569 -10.54 24.26 9.32
CA ILE A 569 -9.40 23.54 8.77
C ILE A 569 -9.89 22.14 8.34
N LEU A 570 -9.63 21.78 7.08
CA LEU A 570 -9.90 20.44 6.56
C LEU A 570 -8.57 19.78 6.19
N MET A 571 -8.23 18.67 6.84
CA MET A 571 -6.97 17.98 6.62
C MET A 571 -7.16 16.62 5.94
N TYR A 572 -6.54 16.46 4.78
CA TYR A 572 -6.39 15.17 4.10
C TYR A 572 -5.05 14.54 4.49
N ARG A 573 -5.10 13.42 5.20
CA ARG A 573 -3.93 12.67 5.67
C ARG A 573 -3.79 11.36 4.89
N ASP A 574 -2.83 11.30 3.97
CA ASP A 574 -2.55 10.11 3.15
C ASP A 574 -1.60 9.14 3.88
N GLY A 575 -1.52 7.88 3.44
CA GLY A 575 -0.53 6.91 3.91
C GLY A 575 -0.79 6.30 5.30
N VAL A 576 -2.00 6.45 5.85
CA VAL A 576 -2.37 5.89 7.17
C VAL A 576 -3.03 4.53 7.00
N GLY A 577 -2.36 3.47 7.47
CA GLY A 577 -2.97 2.16 7.56
C GLY A 577 -4.05 2.10 8.63
N GLU A 578 -5.04 1.22 8.47
CA GLU A 578 -6.16 1.06 9.41
C GLU A 578 -5.69 0.80 10.86
N GLY A 579 -4.64 -0.01 11.03
CA GLY A 579 -4.03 -0.28 12.34
C GLY A 579 -3.28 0.90 12.97
N GLN A 580 -3.15 2.02 12.25
CA GLN A 580 -2.47 3.24 12.71
C GLN A 580 -3.46 4.38 12.97
N ILE A 581 -4.76 4.21 12.68
CA ILE A 581 -5.77 5.27 12.83
C ILE A 581 -5.80 5.81 14.26
N ASN A 582 -5.84 4.94 15.27
CA ASN A 582 -5.85 5.36 16.67
C ASN A 582 -4.59 6.14 17.03
N GLN A 583 -3.42 5.72 16.54
CA GLN A 583 -2.17 6.42 16.77
C GLN A 583 -2.20 7.84 16.18
N VAL A 584 -2.75 8.01 14.97
CA VAL A 584 -2.90 9.33 14.33
C VAL A 584 -3.88 10.22 15.11
N ILE A 585 -5.00 9.67 15.56
CA ILE A 585 -6.01 10.41 16.33
C ILE A 585 -5.46 10.80 17.71
N GLU A 586 -4.80 9.89 18.43
CA GLU A 586 -4.35 10.11 19.80
C GLU A 586 -3.07 10.95 19.89
N HIS A 587 -2.23 10.95 18.85
CA HIS A 587 -0.97 11.69 18.86
C HIS A 587 -0.93 12.85 17.87
N GLU A 588 -1.09 12.61 16.56
CA GLU A 588 -0.96 13.68 15.55
C GLU A 588 -2.04 14.77 15.77
N LEU A 589 -3.30 14.36 15.94
CA LEU A 589 -4.40 15.31 16.10
C LEU A 589 -4.32 16.08 17.43
N ASP A 590 -3.99 15.41 18.53
CA ASP A 590 -3.82 16.05 19.85
C ASP A 590 -2.71 17.12 19.81
N GLN A 591 -1.57 16.81 19.18
CA GLN A 591 -0.48 17.78 19.03
C GLN A 591 -0.84 18.96 18.13
N ILE A 592 -1.56 18.72 17.03
CA ILE A 592 -2.07 19.81 16.18
C ILE A 592 -3.00 20.71 17.00
N GLN A 593 -3.94 20.13 17.76
CA GLN A 593 -4.89 20.90 18.57
C GLN A 593 -4.19 21.74 19.64
N LYS A 594 -3.21 21.17 20.34
CA LYS A 594 -2.38 21.90 21.31
C LYS A 594 -1.63 23.06 20.67
N ALA A 595 -0.95 22.81 19.55
CA ALA A 595 -0.19 23.84 18.86
C ALA A 595 -1.08 25.01 18.36
N ILE A 596 -2.30 24.71 17.91
CA ILE A 596 -3.29 25.74 17.54
C ILE A 596 -3.78 26.52 18.76
N ALA A 597 -4.04 25.84 19.88
CA ALA A 597 -4.47 26.48 21.12
C ALA A 597 -3.39 27.44 21.67
N ASP A 598 -2.13 26.99 21.70
CA ASP A 598 -0.99 27.78 22.15
C ASP A 598 -0.80 29.03 21.28
N LEU A 599 -0.95 28.90 19.96
CA LEU A 599 -0.90 30.03 19.03
C LEU A 599 -2.00 31.06 19.36
N ASN A 600 -3.23 30.61 19.58
CA ASN A 600 -4.34 31.50 19.92
C ASN A 600 -4.13 32.20 21.28
N MET A 601 -3.59 31.50 22.28
CA MET A 601 -3.31 32.08 23.61
C MET A 601 -2.17 33.11 23.55
N TYR A 602 -1.08 32.80 22.84
CA TYR A 602 0.02 33.74 22.62
C TYR A 602 -0.44 35.01 21.91
N GLU A 603 -1.36 34.87 20.94
CA GLU A 603 -1.91 36.00 20.21
C GLU A 603 -2.90 36.83 21.04
N ALA A 604 -3.73 36.21 21.87
CA ALA A 604 -4.62 36.93 22.80
C ALA A 604 -3.84 37.80 23.79
N ASN A 605 -2.67 37.34 24.23
CA ASN A 605 -1.78 38.07 25.14
C ASN A 605 -0.94 39.18 24.47
N LYS A 606 -1.02 39.34 23.14
CA LYS A 606 -0.33 40.39 22.37
C LYS A 606 -1.22 41.59 21.99
N ILE A 607 -2.50 41.53 22.33
CA ILE A 607 -3.42 42.66 22.16
C ILE A 607 -3.30 43.51 23.44
N PRO A 608 -2.76 44.74 23.38
CA PRO A 608 -2.67 45.62 24.55
C PRO A 608 -4.05 46.04 25.08
#